data_AF-A0A124FF48-F1
#
_entry.id   AF-A0A124FF48-F1
#
_cell.length_a   1.000
_cell.length_b   1.000
_cell.length_c   1.000
_cell.angle_alpha   90.00
_cell.angle_beta   90.00
_cell.angle_gamma   90.00
#
_symmetry.space_group_name_H-M   'P 1'
#
loop_
_entity.id
_entity.type
_entity.pdbx_description
1 polymer ?
#
loop_
_entity_poly.entity_id
_entity_poly.type
_entity_poly.pdbx_seq_one_letter_code
_entity_poly.pdbx_strand_id
1 'polypeptide(L)'
;MVETEYEGIVKMLRFFVQTKNFSYVDRIGNALNPEPVEVALLEALRAFRSIRESASVDKDGRKYVEKDGNKILVPGVPGDEEVKKFLKDVRSDMGVAKLVATLALSYPSKKENSGGDE
;
A
#
# COMPACT_ATOMS: atom_id res chain seq x y z
N MET A 1 15.16 2.41 -4.79
CA MET A 1 13.79 1.96 -5.14
C MET A 1 13.63 2.27 -6.62
N VAL A 2 13.14 1.33 -7.42
CA VAL A 2 12.72 1.66 -8.79
C VAL A 2 11.52 2.59 -8.64
N GLU A 3 11.63 3.84 -9.09
CA GLU A 3 10.48 4.74 -9.18
C GLU A 3 9.53 4.13 -10.20
N THR A 4 8.43 3.58 -9.71
CA THR A 4 7.31 3.24 -10.56
C THR A 4 6.39 4.44 -10.62
N GLU A 5 5.72 4.61 -11.74
CA GLU A 5 4.63 5.57 -11.90
C GLU A 5 3.43 5.33 -10.96
N TYR A 6 3.46 4.24 -10.20
CA TYR A 6 2.44 3.84 -9.20
C TYR A 6 3.00 3.90 -7.77
N GLU A 7 3.99 4.75 -7.53
CA GLU A 7 4.69 4.81 -6.23
C GLU A 7 3.76 5.12 -5.06
N GLY A 8 2.76 5.99 -5.26
CA GLY A 8 1.76 6.33 -4.25
C GLY A 8 0.89 5.14 -3.88
N ILE A 9 0.38 4.41 -4.89
CA ILE A 9 -0.39 3.18 -4.71
C ILE A 9 0.46 2.12 -4.00
N VAL A 10 1.70 1.92 -4.43
CA VAL A 10 2.62 0.97 -3.81
C VAL A 10 2.88 1.34 -2.34
N LYS A 11 3.14 2.61 -2.02
CA LYS A 11 3.34 3.08 -0.65
C LYS A 11 2.09 2.87 0.22
N MET A 12 0.91 3.18 -0.32
CA MET A 12 -0.37 2.95 0.38
C MET A 12 -0.62 1.47 0.66
N LEU A 13 -0.46 0.60 -0.34
CA LEU A 13 -0.62 -0.84 -0.17
C LEU A 13 0.43 -1.42 0.78
N ARG A 14 1.66 -0.93 0.70
CA ARG A 14 2.73 -1.30 1.65
C ARG A 14 2.40 -0.89 3.07
N PHE A 15 1.76 0.26 3.29
CA PHE A 15 1.29 0.64 4.63
C PHE A 15 0.28 -0.38 5.18
N PHE A 16 -0.63 -0.89 4.35
CA PHE A 16 -1.54 -1.97 4.76
C PHE A 16 -0.78 -3.28 5.08
N VAL A 17 0.25 -3.63 4.29
CA VAL A 17 1.15 -4.76 4.57
C VAL A 17 1.88 -4.59 5.91
N GLN A 18 2.48 -3.43 6.17
CA GLN A 18 3.17 -3.11 7.43
C GLN A 18 2.23 -3.17 8.63
N THR A 19 0.96 -2.85 8.41
CA THR A 19 -0.10 -2.97 9.41
C THR A 19 -0.79 -4.33 9.37
N LYS A 20 -0.19 -5.37 8.80
CA LYS A 20 -0.70 -6.75 8.75
C LYS A 20 -2.12 -6.88 8.16
N ASN A 21 -2.54 -5.95 7.32
CA ASN A 21 -3.79 -6.00 6.57
C ASN A 21 -3.51 -6.33 5.10
N PHE A 22 -3.33 -7.61 4.82
CA PHE A 22 -2.95 -8.10 3.49
C PHE A 22 -4.11 -8.16 2.48
N SER A 23 -5.36 -8.07 2.98
CA SER A 23 -6.57 -8.30 2.20
C SER A 23 -6.69 -7.48 0.91
N TYR A 24 -6.22 -6.23 0.90
CA TYR A 24 -6.24 -5.38 -0.29
C TYR A 24 -5.20 -5.81 -1.31
N VAL A 25 -3.99 -6.11 -0.84
CA VAL A 25 -2.86 -6.51 -1.69
C VAL A 25 -3.13 -7.87 -2.32
N ASP A 26 -3.65 -8.81 -1.53
CA ASP A 26 -3.95 -10.16 -2.01
C ASP A 26 -5.06 -10.15 -3.06
N ARG A 27 -6.11 -9.34 -2.87
CA ARG A 27 -7.20 -9.22 -3.84
C ARG A 27 -6.75 -8.55 -5.14
N ILE A 28 -5.86 -7.56 -5.07
CA ILE A 28 -5.29 -6.90 -6.26
C ILE A 28 -4.33 -7.84 -6.99
N GLY A 29 -3.41 -8.48 -6.27
CA GLY A 29 -2.36 -9.31 -6.87
C GLY A 29 -2.84 -10.63 -7.45
N ASN A 30 -3.97 -11.17 -6.95
CA ASN A 30 -4.54 -12.44 -7.39
C ASN A 30 -5.80 -12.27 -8.26
N ALA A 31 -6.17 -11.05 -8.63
CA ALA A 31 -7.31 -10.81 -9.49
C ALA A 31 -7.12 -11.45 -10.87
N LEU A 32 -8.19 -12.03 -11.42
CA LEU A 32 -8.20 -12.65 -12.75
C LEU A 32 -8.73 -11.70 -13.84
N ASN A 33 -9.37 -10.60 -13.43
CA ASN A 33 -9.91 -9.55 -14.27
C ASN A 33 -9.87 -8.20 -13.54
N PRO A 34 -10.13 -7.06 -14.22
CA PRO A 34 -9.96 -5.74 -13.63
C PRO A 34 -10.94 -5.39 -12.51
N GLU A 35 -12.15 -5.97 -12.51
CA GLU A 35 -13.23 -5.55 -11.62
C GLU A 35 -12.91 -5.75 -10.12
N PRO A 36 -12.35 -6.90 -9.66
CA PRO A 36 -11.85 -7.06 -8.30
C PRO A 36 -10.74 -6.08 -7.93
N VAL A 37 -9.89 -5.68 -8.89
CA VAL A 37 -8.83 -4.68 -8.64
C VAL A 37 -9.45 -3.32 -8.38
N GLU A 38 -10.43 -2.91 -9.19
CA GLU A 38 -11.16 -1.64 -9.02
C GLU A 38 -11.85 -1.56 -7.66
N VAL A 39 -12.57 -2.63 -7.28
CA VAL A 39 -13.26 -2.71 -5.98
C VAL A 39 -12.26 -2.70 -4.83
N ALA A 40 -11.21 -3.52 -4.88
CA ALA A 40 -10.22 -3.60 -3.81
C ALA A 40 -9.45 -2.28 -3.65
N LEU A 41 -9.11 -1.60 -4.75
CA LEU A 41 -8.44 -0.30 -4.71
C LEU A 41 -9.35 0.78 -4.13
N LEU A 42 -10.64 0.80 -4.52
CA LEU A 42 -11.63 1.73 -3.96
C LEU A 42 -11.76 1.56 -2.45
N GLU A 43 -11.89 0.32 -1.97
CA GLU A 43 -11.97 0.02 -0.53
C GLU A 43 -10.69 0.42 0.21
N ALA A 44 -9.52 0.11 -0.38
CA ALA A 44 -8.23 0.48 0.18
C ALA A 44 -8.08 2.00 0.31
N LEU A 45 -8.42 2.76 -0.75
CA LEU A 45 -8.38 4.22 -0.74
C LEU A 45 -9.31 4.81 0.33
N ARG A 46 -10.53 4.27 0.45
CA ARG A 46 -11.51 4.71 1.46
C ARG A 46 -11.01 4.47 2.88
N ALA A 47 -10.54 3.26 3.16
CA ALA A 47 -9.98 2.91 4.47
C ALA A 47 -8.74 3.75 4.78
N PHE A 48 -7.84 3.92 3.81
CA PHE A 48 -6.61 4.68 3.96
C PHE A 48 -6.88 6.16 4.27
N ARG A 49 -7.85 6.78 3.59
CA ARG A 49 -8.25 8.17 3.89
C ARG A 49 -8.70 8.34 5.33
N SER A 50 -9.56 7.45 5.82
CA SER A 50 -10.03 7.49 7.21
C SER A 50 -8.87 7.35 8.21
N ILE A 51 -7.93 6.43 7.97
CA ILE A 51 -6.72 6.27 8.79
C ILE A 51 -5.87 7.53 8.75
N ARG A 52 -5.62 8.09 7.56
CA ARG A 52 -4.76 9.26 7.40
C ARG A 52 -5.38 10.51 8.04
N GLU A 53 -6.69 10.68 7.99
CA GLU A 53 -7.39 11.79 8.65
C GLU A 53 -7.28 11.71 10.18
N SER A 54 -7.36 10.50 10.74
CA SER A 54 -7.27 10.26 12.18
C SER A 54 -5.84 10.05 12.72
N ALA A 55 -4.84 9.95 11.83
CA ALA A 55 -3.45 9.68 12.21
C ALA A 55 -2.83 10.81 13.07
N SER A 56 -2.05 10.40 14.06
CA SER A 56 -1.23 11.29 14.88
C SER A 56 -0.15 11.97 14.05
N VAL A 57 0.31 13.14 14.49
CA VAL A 57 1.35 13.94 13.84
C VAL A 57 2.54 14.02 14.78
N ASP A 58 3.73 13.72 14.28
CA ASP A 58 4.96 13.84 15.06
C ASP A 58 5.54 15.27 15.04
N LYS A 59 6.65 15.46 15.75
CA LYS A 59 7.33 16.76 15.87
C LYS A 59 7.79 17.33 14.52
N ASP A 60 7.96 16.47 13.51
CA ASP A 60 8.40 16.84 12.16
C ASP A 60 7.20 17.05 11.21
N GLY A 61 5.97 17.01 11.73
CA GLY A 61 4.75 17.16 10.93
C GLY A 61 4.35 15.91 10.14
N ARG A 62 4.97 14.75 10.39
CA ARG A 62 4.69 13.51 9.67
C ARG A 62 3.56 12.74 10.33
N LYS A 63 2.65 12.23 9.51
CA LYS A 63 1.52 11.40 9.97
C LYS A 63 2.01 9.99 10.30
N TYR A 64 1.52 9.43 11.39
CA TYR A 64 1.85 8.07 11.81
C TYR A 64 0.68 7.39 12.55
N VAL A 65 0.75 6.06 12.63
CA VAL A 65 -0.07 5.23 13.51
C VAL A 65 0.83 4.39 14.39
N GLU A 66 0.35 4.04 15.58
CA GLU A 66 1.01 3.05 16.44
C GLU A 66 0.35 1.70 16.23
N LYS A 67 1.16 0.68 15.98
CA LYS A 67 0.69 -0.69 15.85
C LYS A 67 1.75 -1.65 16.37
N ASP A 68 1.34 -2.58 17.23
CA ASP A 68 2.22 -3.57 17.87
C ASP A 68 3.45 -2.92 18.54
N GLY A 69 3.26 -1.77 19.19
CA GLY A 69 4.34 -1.01 19.85
C GLY A 69 5.27 -0.25 18.90
N ASN A 70 5.03 -0.32 17.58
CA ASN A 70 5.84 0.33 16.56
C ASN A 70 5.14 1.54 15.96
N LYS A 71 5.93 2.59 15.70
CA LYS A 71 5.48 3.77 14.95
C LYS A 71 5.59 3.49 13.45
N ILE A 72 4.45 3.47 12.75
CA ILE A 72 4.38 3.28 11.30
C ILE A 72 3.97 4.59 10.65
N LEU A 73 4.82 5.11 9.75
CA LEU A 73 4.51 6.35 9.03
C LEU A 73 3.39 6.12 8.02
N VAL A 74 2.43 7.05 7.99
CA VAL A 74 1.32 7.04 7.04
C VAL A 74 1.73 7.85 5.81
N PRO A 75 1.81 7.25 4.61
CA PRO A 75 2.24 7.97 3.41
C PRO A 75 1.18 8.99 2.92
N GLY A 76 1.53 9.70 1.84
CA GLY A 76 0.57 10.50 1.09
C GLY A 76 -0.53 9.63 0.46
N VAL A 77 -1.67 10.24 0.18
CA VAL A 77 -2.73 9.60 -0.63
C VAL A 77 -2.23 9.54 -2.09
N PRO A 78 -2.44 8.42 -2.81
CA PRO A 78 -2.14 8.35 -4.25
C PRO A 78 -2.82 9.48 -5.03
N GLY A 79 -2.17 9.96 -6.09
CA GLY A 79 -2.70 11.00 -6.96
C GLY A 79 -3.89 10.51 -7.79
N ASP A 80 -4.77 11.41 -8.23
CA ASP A 80 -5.91 11.04 -9.07
C ASP A 80 -5.48 10.56 -10.46
N GLU A 81 -4.52 11.23 -11.10
CA GLU A 81 -3.95 10.81 -12.37
C GLU A 81 -3.22 9.46 -12.27
N GLU A 82 -2.51 9.21 -11.16
CA GLU A 82 -1.89 7.92 -10.86
C GLU A 82 -2.94 6.80 -10.78
N VAL A 83 -4.04 7.03 -10.05
CA VAL A 83 -5.13 6.04 -9.93
C VAL A 83 -5.82 5.80 -11.27
N LYS A 84 -6.13 6.86 -12.02
CA LYS A 84 -6.75 6.73 -13.37
C LYS A 84 -5.87 5.91 -14.30
N LYS A 85 -4.57 6.20 -14.31
CA LYS A 85 -3.61 5.47 -15.15
C LYS A 85 -3.49 4.02 -14.74
N PHE A 86 -3.34 3.74 -13.45
CA PHE A 86 -3.27 2.37 -12.95
C PHE A 86 -4.48 1.54 -13.38
N LEU A 87 -5.70 2.06 -13.20
CA LEU A 87 -6.92 1.34 -13.59
C LEU A 87 -7.01 1.13 -15.11
N LYS A 88 -6.61 2.12 -15.92
CA LYS A 88 -6.54 1.98 -17.38
C LYS A 88 -5.56 0.89 -17.80
N ASP A 89 -4.40 0.85 -17.17
CA ASP A 89 -3.34 -0.08 -17.52
C ASP A 89 -3.67 -1.50 -17.05
N VAL A 90 -4.29 -1.66 -15.88
CA VAL A 90 -4.82 -2.97 -15.41
C VAL A 90 -5.87 -3.54 -16.37
N ARG A 91 -6.74 -2.70 -16.94
CA ARG A 91 -7.71 -3.14 -17.97
C ARG A 91 -7.05 -3.64 -19.25
N SER A 92 -5.84 -3.17 -19.53
CA SER A 92 -5.07 -3.56 -20.72
C SER A 92 -4.15 -4.75 -20.44
N ASP A 93 -3.57 -4.82 -19.25
CA ASP A 93 -2.65 -5.86 -18.80
C ASP A 93 -2.76 -6.08 -17.27
N MET A 94 -3.34 -7.23 -16.89
CA MET A 94 -3.44 -7.65 -15.48
C MET A 94 -2.08 -7.84 -14.80
N GLY A 95 -0.99 -8.01 -15.55
CA GLY A 95 0.37 -8.07 -15.04
C GLY A 95 0.75 -6.85 -14.21
N VAL A 96 0.16 -5.68 -14.51
CA VAL A 96 0.37 -4.44 -13.76
C VAL A 96 -0.13 -4.55 -12.32
N ALA A 97 -1.31 -5.15 -12.10
CA ALA A 97 -1.86 -5.36 -10.76
C ALA A 97 -0.95 -6.29 -9.93
N LYS A 98 -0.48 -7.38 -10.54
CA LYS A 98 0.44 -8.33 -9.90
C LYS A 98 1.79 -7.69 -9.56
N LEU A 99 2.34 -6.86 -10.45
CA LEU A 99 3.57 -6.12 -10.20
C LEU A 99 3.42 -5.16 -9.02
N VAL A 100 2.35 -4.35 -8.98
CA VAL A 100 2.09 -3.40 -7.90
C VAL A 100 1.93 -4.12 -6.55
N ALA A 101 1.17 -5.21 -6.50
CA ALA A 101 1.05 -6.02 -5.29
C ALA A 101 2.39 -6.62 -4.85
N THR A 102 3.19 -7.13 -5.79
CA THR A 102 4.54 -7.67 -5.51
C THR A 102 5.45 -6.60 -4.92
N LEU A 103 5.45 -5.39 -5.48
CA LEU A 103 6.25 -4.27 -4.99
C LEU A 103 5.80 -3.77 -3.61
N ALA A 104 4.50 -3.83 -3.32
CA ALA A 104 3.98 -3.50 -1.99
C ALA A 104 4.50 -4.50 -0.94
N LEU A 105 4.57 -5.79 -1.29
CA LEU A 105 5.08 -6.87 -0.44
C LEU A 105 6.61 -6.89 -0.32
N SER A 106 7.34 -6.47 -1.36
CA SER A 106 8.80 -6.57 -1.45
C SER A 106 9.55 -5.51 -0.62
N TYR A 107 9.02 -5.10 0.54
CA TYR A 107 9.72 -4.20 1.44
C TYR A 107 10.74 -4.98 2.26
N PRO A 108 12.04 -4.62 2.25
CA PRO A 108 13.00 -5.25 3.13
C PRO A 108 12.60 -4.94 4.57
N SER A 109 12.24 -5.97 5.34
CA SER A 109 12.16 -5.87 6.79
C SER A 109 13.51 -5.31 7.26
N LYS A 110 13.54 -4.07 7.74
CA LYS A 110 14.72 -3.60 8.46
C LYS A 110 14.87 -4.57 9.64
N LYS A 111 15.89 -5.43 9.59
CA LYS A 111 16.40 -6.11 10.79
C LYS A 111 16.93 -5.00 11.69
N GLU A 112 16.07 -4.47 12.56
CA GLU A 112 16.57 -3.97 13.84
C GLU A 112 16.91 -5.21 14.66
N ASN A 113 18.12 -5.21 15.20
CA ASN A 113 18.67 -6.28 16.04
C ASN A 113 17.62 -6.80 17.02
N SER A 114 17.07 -7.97 16.74
CA SER A 114 16.38 -8.80 17.70
C SER A 114 16.87 -10.20 17.40
N GLY A 115 17.77 -10.67 18.25
CA GLY A 115 18.23 -12.06 18.19
C GLY A 115 17.08 -13.01 18.47
N GLY A 116 17.22 -14.21 17.92
CA GLY A 116 16.36 -15.38 18.13
C GLY A 116 15.26 -15.52 17.09
N ASP A 117 15.00 -16.68 16.51
CA ASP A 117 15.66 -17.98 16.51
C ASP A 117 15.16 -18.71 15.24
N GLU A 118 16.03 -19.59 14.72
CA GLU A 118 15.81 -20.70 13.75
C GLU A 118 15.10 -20.42 12.41
#